data_AF-A0A8T3LS74-F1
#
_entry.id   AF-A0A8T3LS74-F1
#
_cell.length_a   1.000
_cell.length_b   1.000
_cell.length_c   1.000
_cell.angle_alpha   90.00
_cell.angle_beta   90.00
_cell.angle_gamma   90.00
#
_symmetry.space_group_name_H-M   'P 1'
#
loop_
_entity.id
_entity.type
_entity.pdbx_description
1 polymer ?
#
loop_
_entity_poly.entity_id
_entity_poly.type
_entity_poly.pdbx_seq_one_letter_code
_entity_poly.pdbx_strand_id
1 'polypeptide(L)'
;MTLQTPQSFNAWLRGQLKEKKISQRQLALQSGVDHSTISRLIKGDRMPSLGTATRLARGLREIHDEADGPAYFSSLNSRAVLPTTRVEYALRGDDALTEADVRQLMQAYIALRARRVRADGNGTPNGYSNGG
;
A
#
# COMPACT_ATOMS: atom_id res chain seq x y z
N MET A 1 -35.76 -5.76 6.32
CA MET A 1 -34.41 -5.26 5.95
C MET A 1 -34.47 -4.78 4.51
N THR A 2 -34.77 -3.50 4.30
CA THR A 2 -34.98 -2.94 2.95
C THR A 2 -33.65 -2.43 2.40
N LEU A 3 -33.20 -3.02 1.29
CA LEU A 3 -32.13 -2.48 0.45
C LEU A 3 -32.63 -1.15 -0.13
N GLN A 4 -32.46 -0.06 0.61
CA GLN A 4 -32.84 1.27 0.17
C GLN A 4 -31.92 1.67 -0.99
N THR A 5 -32.39 1.42 -2.22
CA THR A 5 -32.46 2.33 -3.39
C THR A 5 -31.16 3.06 -3.82
N PRO A 6 -30.90 3.26 -5.13
CA PRO A 6 -29.63 3.78 -5.70
C PRO A 6 -29.05 5.05 -5.08
N GLN A 7 -29.89 5.88 -4.44
CA GLN A 7 -29.48 7.05 -3.66
C GLN A 7 -28.61 6.72 -2.44
N SER A 8 -28.70 5.52 -1.89
CA SER A 8 -27.80 5.11 -0.79
C SER A 8 -26.42 4.77 -1.32
N PHE A 9 -26.34 4.04 -2.44
CA PHE A 9 -25.06 3.59 -3.00
C PHE A 9 -24.23 4.74 -3.53
N ASN A 10 -24.84 5.67 -4.28
CA ASN A 10 -24.09 6.81 -4.81
C ASN A 10 -23.63 7.78 -3.72
N ALA A 11 -24.45 7.98 -2.67
CA ALA A 11 -24.10 8.78 -1.50
C ALA A 11 -22.98 8.10 -0.70
N TRP A 12 -23.10 6.79 -0.47
CA TRP A 12 -22.06 5.97 0.14
C TRP A 12 -20.74 6.07 -0.64
N LEU A 13 -20.78 5.89 -1.97
CA LEU A 13 -19.60 5.93 -2.82
C LEU A 13 -18.92 7.31 -2.79
N ARG A 14 -19.71 8.40 -2.78
CA ARG A 14 -19.18 9.76 -2.58
C ARG A 14 -18.53 9.92 -1.20
N GLY A 15 -19.18 9.40 -0.15
CA GLY A 15 -18.67 9.41 1.21
C GLY A 15 -17.30 8.73 1.30
N GLN A 16 -17.19 7.52 0.72
CA GLN A 16 -15.94 6.76 0.70
C GLN A 16 -14.81 7.47 -0.07
N LEU A 17 -15.09 8.07 -1.23
CA LEU A 17 -14.09 8.84 -1.96
C LEU A 17 -13.60 10.07 -1.19
N LYS A 18 -14.51 10.77 -0.50
CA LYS A 18 -14.19 11.95 0.31
C LYS A 18 -13.37 11.56 1.55
N GLU A 19 -13.81 10.55 2.27
CA GLU A 19 -13.16 10.02 3.47
C GLU A 19 -11.73 9.57 3.16
N LYS A 20 -11.57 8.80 2.08
CA LYS A 20 -10.26 8.27 1.66
C LYS A 20 -9.42 9.24 0.83
N LYS A 21 -9.94 10.43 0.50
CA LYS A 21 -9.29 11.45 -0.36
C LYS A 21 -8.84 10.90 -1.72
N ILE A 22 -9.62 9.99 -2.30
CA ILE A 22 -9.31 9.34 -3.59
C ILE A 22 -10.16 9.94 -4.70
N SER A 23 -9.57 10.15 -5.88
CA SER A 23 -10.30 10.59 -7.07
C SER A 23 -11.03 9.43 -7.75
N GLN A 24 -12.13 9.73 -8.46
CA GLN A 24 -12.86 8.74 -9.27
C GLN A 24 -11.97 8.04 -10.32
N ARG A 25 -10.93 8.72 -10.81
CA ARG A 25 -9.97 8.16 -11.77
C ARG A 25 -9.05 7.13 -11.11
N GLN A 26 -8.59 7.39 -9.89
CA GLN A 26 -7.81 6.43 -9.11
C GLN A 26 -8.65 5.19 -8.75
N LEU A 27 -9.90 5.38 -8.33
CA LEU A 27 -10.80 4.25 -8.08
C LEU A 27 -11.05 3.41 -9.35
N ALA A 28 -11.18 4.06 -10.51
CA ALA A 28 -11.34 3.36 -11.79
C ALA A 28 -10.16 2.43 -12.10
N LEU A 29 -8.93 2.96 -11.96
CA LEU A 29 -7.70 2.20 -12.18
C LEU A 29 -7.62 0.99 -11.24
N GLN A 30 -7.95 1.16 -9.96
CA GLN A 30 -7.86 0.06 -9.00
C GLN A 30 -8.95 -0.99 -9.18
N SER A 31 -10.20 -0.57 -9.34
CA SER A 31 -11.34 -1.48 -9.40
C SER A 31 -11.49 -2.19 -10.75
N GLY A 32 -10.76 -1.75 -11.78
CA GLY A 32 -10.93 -2.21 -13.15
C GLY A 32 -12.29 -1.84 -13.74
N VAL A 33 -13.00 -0.89 -13.13
CA VAL A 33 -14.27 -0.35 -13.61
C VAL A 33 -13.99 0.96 -14.34
N ASP A 34 -14.55 1.12 -15.53
CA ASP A 34 -14.31 2.31 -16.34
C ASP A 34 -14.74 3.61 -15.62
N HIS A 35 -13.94 4.66 -15.78
CA HIS A 35 -14.16 5.95 -15.14
C HIS A 35 -15.53 6.56 -15.50
N SER A 36 -15.99 6.41 -16.75
CA SER A 36 -17.30 6.90 -17.18
C SER A 36 -18.44 6.16 -16.48
N THR A 37 -18.23 4.88 -16.15
CA THR A 37 -19.20 4.08 -15.37
C THR A 37 -19.29 4.61 -13.95
N ILE A 38 -18.15 4.84 -13.29
CA ILE A 38 -18.11 5.39 -11.92
C ILE A 38 -18.76 6.78 -11.87
N SER A 39 -18.48 7.64 -12.85
CA SER A 39 -19.08 8.98 -12.94
C SER A 39 -20.61 8.91 -13.01
N ARG A 40 -21.17 8.02 -13.85
CA ARG A 40 -22.63 7.80 -13.96
C ARG A 40 -23.23 7.23 -12.68
N LEU A 41 -22.54 6.30 -12.01
CA LEU A 41 -22.98 5.74 -10.72
C LEU A 41 -23.05 6.82 -9.64
N ILE A 42 -22.06 7.71 -9.58
CA ILE A 42 -22.05 8.83 -8.64
C ILE A 42 -23.19 9.79 -8.95
N LYS A 43 -23.36 10.20 -10.21
CA LYS A 43 -24.47 11.07 -10.64
C LYS A 43 -25.84 10.47 -10.35
N GLY A 44 -25.95 9.14 -10.27
CA GLY A 44 -27.21 8.43 -10.03
C GLY A 44 -27.94 8.05 -11.32
N ASP A 45 -27.32 8.29 -12.47
CA ASP A 45 -27.87 8.01 -13.80
C ASP A 45 -27.93 6.49 -14.09
N ARG A 46 -27.28 5.67 -13.26
CA ARG A 46 -27.21 4.22 -13.43
C ARG A 46 -27.14 3.52 -12.07
N MET A 47 -27.85 2.41 -11.92
CA MET A 47 -27.64 1.48 -10.80
C MET A 47 -26.42 0.57 -11.08
N PRO A 48 -25.56 0.34 -10.08
CA PRO A 48 -24.51 -0.66 -10.23
C PRO A 48 -25.14 -2.05 -10.26
N SER A 49 -24.61 -2.92 -11.11
CA SER A 49 -24.81 -4.36 -10.90
C SER A 49 -24.05 -4.79 -9.64
N LEU A 50 -24.48 -5.89 -9.01
CA LEU A 50 -23.80 -6.46 -7.85
C LEU A 50 -22.29 -6.63 -8.11
N GLY A 51 -21.92 -7.23 -9.24
CA GLY A 51 -20.51 -7.41 -9.61
C GLY A 51 -19.73 -6.11 -9.84
N THR A 52 -20.40 -5.02 -10.23
CA THR A 52 -19.76 -3.70 -10.33
C THR A 52 -19.59 -3.07 -8.95
N ALA A 53 -20.61 -3.18 -8.08
CA ALA A 53 -20.54 -2.71 -6.70
C ALA A 53 -19.43 -3.44 -5.92
N THR A 54 -19.32 -4.76 -6.07
CA THR A 54 -18.27 -5.56 -5.41
C THR A 54 -16.87 -5.18 -5.89
N ARG A 55 -16.67 -4.92 -7.18
CA ARG A 55 -15.38 -4.46 -7.72
C ARG A 55 -14.99 -3.08 -7.18
N LEU A 56 -15.94 -2.15 -7.10
CA LEU A 56 -15.70 -0.82 -6.54
C LEU A 56 -15.39 -0.88 -5.03
N ALA A 57 -16.14 -1.68 -4.28
CA ALA A 57 -15.90 -1.89 -2.85
C ALA A 57 -14.53 -2.53 -2.60
N ARG A 58 -14.13 -3.50 -3.43
CA ARG A 58 -12.79 -4.10 -3.38
C ARG A 58 -11.70 -3.07 -3.69
N GLY A 59 -11.85 -2.29 -4.76
CA GLY A 59 -10.89 -1.24 -5.10
C GLY A 59 -10.72 -0.19 -4.00
N LEU A 60 -11.81 0.21 -3.34
CA LEU A 60 -11.74 1.13 -2.18
C LEU A 60 -11.02 0.53 -0.97
N ARG A 61 -11.14 -0.78 -0.76
CA ARG A 61 -10.44 -1.49 0.33
C ARG A 61 -8.94 -1.62 0.02
N GLU A 62 -8.58 -1.97 -1.20
CA GLU A 62 -7.17 -2.13 -1.58
C GLU A 62 -6.39 -0.81 -1.53
N ILE A 63 -7.01 0.32 -1.90
CA ILE A 63 -6.36 1.64 -1.76
C ILE A 63 -6.20 2.03 -0.28
N HIS A 64 -7.10 1.57 0.59
CA HIS A 64 -6.97 1.77 2.03
C HIS A 64 -5.83 0.94 2.62
N ASP A 65 -5.70 -0.33 2.23
CA ASP A 65 -4.57 -1.20 2.62
C ASP A 65 -3.22 -0.72 2.05
N GLU A 66 -3.24 0.06 0.95
CA GLU A 66 -2.05 0.75 0.42
C GLU A 66 -1.71 2.02 1.23
N ALA A 67 -2.72 2.71 1.78
CA ALA A 67 -2.55 3.91 2.59
C ALA A 67 -2.18 3.63 4.06
N ASP A 68 -2.66 2.52 4.65
CA ASP A 68 -2.37 2.09 6.03
C ASP A 68 -1.22 1.05 6.13
N GLY A 69 -0.61 0.66 5.00
CA GLY A 69 0.37 -0.44 4.91
C GLY A 69 -0.31 -1.82 5.02
N PRO A 70 0.21 -2.95 4.48
CA PRO A 70 1.57 -3.30 4.04
C PRO A 70 1.68 -3.54 2.50
N ALA A 71 0.67 -3.15 1.72
CA ALA A 71 0.59 -3.41 0.28
C ALA A 71 1.47 -2.48 -0.59
N TYR A 72 1.81 -1.28 -0.09
CA TYR A 72 2.75 -0.36 -0.75
C TYR A 72 4.12 -1.00 -1.07
N PHE A 73 4.55 -1.96 -0.25
CA PHE A 73 5.81 -2.70 -0.46
C PHE A 73 5.69 -3.90 -1.40
N SER A 74 4.46 -4.29 -1.75
CA SER A 74 4.17 -5.39 -2.67
C SER A 74 4.09 -4.91 -4.13
N SER A 75 3.69 -3.65 -4.36
CA SER A 75 3.53 -3.07 -5.70
C SER A 75 4.80 -2.41 -6.26
N LEU A 76 5.71 -1.94 -5.41
CA LEU A 76 7.04 -1.47 -5.83
C LEU A 76 7.95 -2.68 -6.03
N ASN A 77 8.11 -3.09 -7.30
CA ASN A 77 9.14 -3.99 -7.83
C ASN A 77 10.20 -4.40 -6.80
N SER A 78 10.34 -5.71 -6.57
CA SER A 78 11.30 -6.39 -5.71
C SER A 78 12.80 -6.12 -5.99
N ARG A 79 13.15 -4.99 -6.61
CA ARG A 79 14.50 -4.67 -7.07
C ARG A 79 15.13 -3.38 -6.51
N ALA A 80 14.43 -2.52 -5.74
CA ALA A 80 15.11 -1.31 -5.24
C ALA A 80 14.57 -0.62 -3.98
N VAL A 81 13.61 -1.18 -3.22
CA VAL A 81 13.27 -0.55 -1.92
C VAL A 81 14.32 -0.96 -0.91
N LEU A 82 15.21 -0.03 -0.56
CA LEU A 82 16.26 -0.25 0.43
C LEU A 82 15.65 -0.72 1.75
N PRO A 83 16.20 -1.76 2.41
CA PRO A 83 15.67 -2.27 3.68
C PRO A 83 15.54 -1.22 4.78
N THR A 84 16.29 -0.12 4.70
CA THR A 84 16.19 1.04 5.58
C THR A 84 14.88 1.79 5.42
N THR A 85 14.43 2.00 4.19
CA THR A 85 13.17 2.71 3.90
C THR A 85 11.96 1.95 4.43
N ARG A 86 11.99 0.62 4.39
CA ARG A 86 10.91 -0.24 4.93
C ARG A 86 10.78 -0.10 6.45
N VAL A 87 11.92 -0.12 7.14
CA VAL A 87 11.96 -0.03 8.61
C VAL A 87 11.55 1.37 9.08
N GLU A 88 12.02 2.43 8.42
CA GLU A 88 11.63 3.79 8.77
C GLU A 88 10.12 4.01 8.66
N TYR A 89 9.52 3.52 7.58
CA TYR A 89 8.09 3.63 7.36
C TYR A 89 7.28 2.89 8.44
N ALA A 90 7.68 1.66 8.76
CA ALA A 90 7.02 0.88 9.81
C ALA A 90 7.08 1.57 11.18
N LEU A 91 8.22 2.19 11.51
CA LEU A 91 8.40 2.94 12.75
C LEU A 91 7.58 4.23 12.78
N ARG A 92 7.39 4.91 11.64
CA ARG A 92 6.58 6.13 11.55
C ARG A 92 5.07 5.87 11.63
N GLY A 93 4.62 4.65 11.34
CA GLY A 93 3.23 4.24 11.51
C GLY A 93 2.86 3.84 12.94
N ASP A 94 3.81 3.86 13.87
CA ASP A 94 3.57 3.58 15.29
C ASP A 94 3.24 4.88 16.03
N ASP A 95 1.97 5.08 16.35
CA ASP A 95 1.46 6.27 17.04
C ASP A 95 2.05 6.46 18.45
N ALA A 96 2.68 5.43 19.03
CA ALA A 96 3.33 5.52 20.33
C ALA A 96 4.77 6.09 20.24
N LEU A 97 5.35 6.17 19.05
CA LEU A 97 6.71 6.65 18.83
C LEU A 97 6.71 8.10 18.38
N THR A 98 7.53 8.93 19.02
CA THR A 98 7.79 10.28 18.52
C THR A 98 8.78 10.25 17.36
N GLU A 99 8.82 11.33 16.57
CA GLU A 99 9.80 11.43 15.48
C GLU A 99 11.26 11.34 15.98
N ALA A 100 11.52 11.77 17.22
CA ALA A 100 12.82 11.61 17.86
C ALA A 100 13.15 10.14 18.15
N ASP A 101 12.18 9.37 18.64
CA ASP A 101 12.33 7.94 18.91
C ASP A 101 12.57 7.15 17.62
N VAL A 102 11.81 7.46 16.57
CA VAL A 102 11.99 6.86 15.23
C VAL A 102 13.40 7.12 14.70
N ARG A 103 13.90 8.35 14.85
CA ARG A 103 15.26 8.72 14.42
C ARG A 103 16.32 7.94 15.19
N GLN A 104 16.16 7.80 16.50
CA GLN A 104 17.08 7.05 17.35
C GLN A 104 17.11 5.55 16.97
N LEU A 105 15.93 4.95 16.75
CA LEU A 105 15.81 3.55 16.32
C LEU A 105 16.42 3.31 14.94
N MET A 106 16.20 4.23 14.00
CA MET A 106 16.80 4.14 12.66
C MET A 106 18.33 4.21 12.68
N GLN A 107 18.92 5.06 13.53
CA GLN A 107 20.37 5.13 13.70
C GLN A 107 20.95 3.81 14.20
N ALA A 108 20.32 3.22 15.23
CA ALA A 108 20.72 1.92 15.77
C ALA A 108 20.62 0.81 14.71
N TYR A 109 19.53 0.80 13.93
CA TYR A 109 19.32 -0.15 12.85
C TYR A 109 20.38 -0.05 11.75
N ILE A 110 20.67 1.17 11.27
CA ILE A 110 21.67 1.41 10.21
C ILE A 110 23.05 0.95 10.67
N ALA A 111 23.44 1.26 11.92
CA ALA A 111 24.72 0.86 12.49
C ALA A 111 24.86 -0.68 12.56
N LEU A 112 23.82 -1.37 13.02
CA LEU A 112 23.80 -2.83 13.09
C LEU A 112 23.89 -3.46 11.69
N ARG A 113 23.14 -2.93 10.72
CA ARG A 113 23.13 -3.42 9.34
C ARG A 113 24.49 -3.23 8.66
N ALA A 114 25.11 -2.06 8.81
CA ALA A 114 26.44 -1.78 8.25
C ALA A 114 27.53 -2.69 8.84
N ARG A 115 27.36 -3.14 10.09
CA ARG A 115 28.25 -4.14 10.70
C ARG A 115 28.08 -5.51 10.07
N ARG A 116 26.82 -5.96 9.87
CA ARG A 116 26.52 -7.29 9.28
C ARG A 116 26.96 -7.39 7.82
N VAL A 117 26.63 -6.39 6.99
CA VAL A 117 27.02 -6.37 5.57
C VAL A 117 28.54 -6.44 5.40
N ARG A 118 29.31 -5.78 6.28
CA ARG A 118 30.78 -5.89 6.28
C ARG A 118 31.30 -7.24 6.74
N ALA A 119 30.62 -7.89 7.69
CA ALA A 119 30.97 -9.23 8.13
C ALA A 119 30.70 -10.27 7.03
N ASP A 120 29.56 -10.16 6.33
CA ASP A 120 29.17 -11.05 5.24
C ASP A 120 30.06 -10.88 3.99
N GLY A 121 30.56 -9.66 3.74
CA GLY A 121 31.45 -9.36 2.61
C GLY A 121 32.91 -9.81 2.79
N ASN A 122 33.30 -10.28 3.98
CA ASN A 122 34.68 -10.72 4.28
C ASN A 122 34.82 -12.26 4.33
N GLY A 123 33.84 -12.99 3.80
CA GLY A 123 33.86 -14.46 3.68
C GLY A 123 34.83 -14.91 2.58
N THR A 124 35.84 -15.67 2.98
CA THR A 124 36.99 -16.16 2.21
C THR A 124 36.57 -17.02 1.01
N PRO A 125 37.09 -16.81 -0.23
CA PRO A 125 36.90 -17.77 -1.31
C PRO A 125 37.80 -18.99 -1.07
N ASN A 126 37.17 -20.15 -0.92
CA ASN A 126 37.80 -21.44 -0.74
C ASN A 126 38.77 -21.73 -1.91
N GLY A 127 40.07 -21.69 -1.63
CA GLY A 127 41.11 -21.99 -2.61
C GLY A 127 41.10 -23.47 -2.97
N TYR A 128 40.66 -23.80 -4.18
CA TYR A 128 40.97 -25.07 -4.81
C TYR A 128 42.45 -25.05 -5.22
N SER A 129 43.32 -25.58 -4.36
CA SER A 129 44.68 -25.96 -4.74
C SER A 129 44.64 -27.44 -5.14
N ASN A 130 44.68 -27.68 -6.45
CA ASN A 130 44.95 -29.00 -7.01
C ASN A 130 46.31 -28.92 -7.71
N GLY A 131 47.28 -29.72 -7.29
CA GLY A 131 48.57 -29.84 -7.98
C GLY A 131 49.67 -30.43 -7.12
N GLY A 132 50.12 -31.65 -7.49
CA GLY A 132 51.35 -32.27 -7.01
C GLY A 132 51.21 -33.75 -6.73
#